data_AF-A0A4U3AUL9-F1
#
_entry.id   AF-A0A4U3AUL9-F1
#
_cell.length_a   1.000
_cell.length_b   1.000
_cell.length_c   1.000
_cell.angle_alpha   90.00
_cell.angle_beta   90.00
_cell.angle_gamma   90.00
#
_symmetry.space_group_name_H-M   'P 1'
#
loop_
_entity.id
_entity.type
_entity.pdbx_description
1 polymer ?
#
loop_
_entity_poly.entity_id
_entity_poly.type
_entity_poly.pdbx_seq_one_letter_code
_entity_poly.pdbx_strand_id
1 'polypeptide(L)'
;MSFIKNSKIGTKLNVLVIISSLACIMLSSLGFLGLQKGENTSSSMYDERLLPIEWIGTVESNFYHVNMNFMEIMISKDEKRMKELITEMDKTRKENDELLKQFETRISSHKEKGLYNAFQSQFKDLRIQMKKAQDLGLTNNEEAYSYYLKEIEPNMGKTIQSIRELILYNNTAAEQLQKENINSVKNTIITFVIISCVGIIIIIFIGFIIKNAIKKPIVLLQKDMERVSAGDLTIRTSYKSENELGHIVQSFNSMLDNLQQLVGQVK
;
A
#
# COMPACT_ATOMS: atom_id res chain seq x y z
N MET A 1 32.24 10.91 25.46
CA MET A 1 32.83 12.08 24.76
C MET A 1 34.32 11.93 24.45
N SER A 2 35.11 11.15 25.20
CA SER A 2 36.56 10.93 24.92
C SER A 2 36.80 10.31 23.55
N PHE A 3 35.94 9.37 23.12
CA PHE A 3 36.02 8.73 21.80
C PHE A 3 35.99 9.74 20.65
N ILE A 4 34.93 10.56 20.56
CA ILE A 4 34.79 11.59 19.51
C ILE A 4 35.91 12.64 19.60
N LYS A 5 36.41 12.96 20.80
CA LYS A 5 37.52 13.88 20.97
C LYS A 5 38.79 13.33 20.32
N ASN A 6 39.14 12.07 20.61
CA ASN A 6 40.40 11.45 20.17
C ASN A 6 40.33 10.83 18.77
N SER A 7 39.14 10.65 18.18
CA SER A 7 39.03 10.18 16.80
C SER A 7 39.60 11.18 15.79
N LYS A 8 40.03 10.65 14.66
CA LYS A 8 40.45 11.39 13.47
C LYS A 8 39.34 12.26 12.87
N ILE A 9 39.67 13.41 12.26
CA ILE A 9 38.64 14.28 11.62
C ILE A 9 37.86 13.51 10.56
N GLY A 10 38.55 12.78 9.68
CA GLY A 10 37.93 11.99 8.62
C GLY A 10 36.95 10.95 9.17
N THR A 11 37.31 10.28 10.28
CA THR A 11 36.41 9.33 10.95
C THR A 11 35.14 10.02 11.48
N LYS A 12 35.25 11.22 12.05
CA LYS A 12 34.07 11.97 12.53
C LYS A 12 33.11 12.31 11.38
N LEU A 13 33.64 12.78 10.25
CA LEU A 13 32.84 13.08 9.07
C LEU A 13 32.19 11.82 8.48
N ASN A 14 32.96 10.72 8.37
CA ASN A 14 32.43 9.44 7.89
C ASN A 14 31.30 8.89 8.76
N VAL A 15 31.38 9.04 10.09
CA VAL A 15 30.29 8.65 11.01
C VAL A 15 29.01 9.42 10.69
N LEU A 16 29.10 10.73 10.44
CA LEU A 16 27.93 11.54 10.08
C LEU A 16 27.31 11.09 8.76
N VAL A 17 28.14 10.82 7.74
CA VAL A 17 27.68 10.36 6.42
C VAL A 17 27.03 8.98 6.54
N ILE A 18 27.65 8.03 7.24
CA ILE A 18 27.11 6.68 7.43
C ILE A 18 25.76 6.72 8.14
N ILE A 19 25.65 7.49 9.23
CA ILE A 19 24.39 7.60 9.99
C ILE A 19 23.30 8.24 9.11
N SER A 20 23.64 9.29 8.35
CA SER A 20 22.69 9.94 7.45
C SER A 20 22.23 9.00 6.34
N SER A 21 23.14 8.25 5.73
CA SER A 21 22.82 7.25 4.71
C SER A 21 21.95 6.12 5.25
N LEU A 22 22.24 5.61 6.46
CA LEU A 22 21.43 4.59 7.12
C LEU A 22 20.02 5.11 7.44
N ALA A 23 19.89 6.36 7.89
CA ALA A 23 18.60 6.99 8.11
C ALA A 23 17.81 7.11 6.80
N CYS A 24 18.45 7.51 5.69
CA CYS A 24 17.80 7.56 4.38
C CYS A 24 17.34 6.18 3.91
N ILE A 25 18.18 5.13 4.04
CA ILE A 25 17.81 3.76 3.66
C ILE A 25 16.62 3.27 4.50
N MET A 26 16.65 3.53 5.82
CA MET A 26 15.56 3.16 6.72
C MET A 26 14.24 3.85 6.34
N LEU A 27 14.27 5.16 6.06
CA LEU A 27 13.09 5.91 5.62
C LEU A 27 12.59 5.42 4.26
N SER A 28 13.48 5.22 3.29
CA SER A 28 13.11 4.67 1.97
C SER A 28 12.47 3.29 2.09
N SER A 29 13.00 2.42 2.96
CA SER A 29 12.44 1.08 3.20
C SER A 29 11.06 1.15 3.84
N LEU A 30 10.86 2.00 4.85
CA LEU A 30 9.54 2.22 5.46
C LEU A 30 8.53 2.79 4.46
N GLY A 31 8.95 3.76 3.64
CA GLY A 31 8.13 4.33 2.57
C GLY A 31 7.72 3.27 1.55
N PHE A 32 8.68 2.45 1.10
CA PHE A 32 8.43 1.36 0.17
C PHE A 32 7.45 0.31 0.72
N LEU A 33 7.61 -0.12 1.97
CA LEU A 33 6.68 -1.04 2.63
C LEU A 33 5.26 -0.46 2.74
N GLY A 34 5.16 0.85 3.02
CA GLY A 34 3.89 1.56 3.03
C GLY A 34 3.20 1.57 1.67
N LEU A 35 3.97 1.83 0.60
CA LEU A 35 3.46 1.81 -0.78
C LEU A 35 3.04 0.39 -1.20
N GLN A 36 3.85 -0.63 -0.92
CA GLN A 36 3.53 -2.02 -1.25
C GLN A 36 2.27 -2.50 -0.52
N LYS A 37 2.06 -2.08 0.73
CA LYS A 37 0.82 -2.36 1.45
C LYS A 37 -0.38 -1.69 0.78
N GLY A 38 -0.22 -0.46 0.29
CA GLY A 38 -1.24 0.26 -0.47
C GLY A 38 -1.57 -0.42 -1.81
N GLU A 39 -0.57 -0.90 -2.53
CA GLU A 39 -0.74 -1.65 -3.78
C GLU A 39 -1.53 -2.94 -3.55
N ASN A 40 -1.10 -3.79 -2.61
CA ASN A 40 -1.79 -5.05 -2.27
C ASN A 40 -3.24 -4.81 -1.87
N THR A 41 -3.47 -3.78 -1.06
CA THR A 41 -4.80 -3.35 -0.65
C THR A 41 -5.69 -2.99 -1.85
N SER A 42 -5.14 -2.19 -2.77
CA SER A 42 -5.86 -1.75 -3.96
C SER A 42 -6.18 -2.93 -4.88
N SER A 43 -5.25 -3.89 -5.03
CA SER A 43 -5.48 -5.12 -5.79
C SER A 43 -6.56 -5.97 -5.14
N SER A 44 -6.50 -6.25 -3.83
CA SER A 44 -7.57 -7.00 -3.14
C SER A 44 -8.93 -6.31 -3.24
N MET A 45 -9.00 -4.97 -3.18
CA MET A 45 -10.25 -4.24 -3.39
C MET A 45 -10.83 -4.46 -4.79
N TYR A 46 -9.98 -4.49 -5.80
CA TYR A 46 -10.38 -4.70 -7.19
C TYR A 46 -10.74 -6.18 -7.44
N ASP A 47 -9.79 -7.08 -7.20
CA ASP A 47 -9.87 -8.49 -7.58
C ASP A 47 -10.78 -9.35 -6.69
N GLU A 48 -10.84 -9.03 -5.38
CA GLU A 48 -11.60 -9.83 -4.41
C GLU A 48 -12.96 -9.23 -4.05
N ARG A 49 -13.23 -7.98 -4.45
CA ARG A 49 -14.50 -7.30 -4.11
C ARG A 49 -15.20 -6.70 -5.32
N LEU A 50 -14.57 -5.74 -6.00
CA LEU A 50 -15.23 -5.02 -7.10
C LEU A 50 -15.63 -5.94 -8.25
N LEU A 51 -14.71 -6.78 -8.73
CA LEU A 51 -14.98 -7.74 -9.81
C LEU A 51 -16.10 -8.74 -9.44
N PRO A 52 -16.08 -9.42 -8.27
CA PRO A 52 -17.20 -10.25 -7.85
C PRO A 52 -18.55 -9.52 -7.81
N ILE A 53 -18.59 -8.26 -7.34
CA ILE A 53 -19.81 -7.43 -7.33
C ILE A 53 -20.30 -7.15 -8.75
N GLU A 54 -19.38 -6.80 -9.67
CA GLU A 54 -19.69 -6.55 -11.07
C GLU A 54 -20.22 -7.81 -11.78
N TRP A 55 -19.57 -8.95 -11.57
CA TRP A 55 -19.98 -10.22 -12.19
C TRP A 55 -21.36 -10.66 -11.71
N ILE A 56 -21.60 -10.66 -10.40
CA ILE A 56 -22.89 -11.08 -9.87
C ILE A 56 -24.00 -10.05 -10.18
N GLY A 57 -23.66 -8.76 -10.28
CA GLY A 57 -24.57 -7.71 -10.73
C GLY A 57 -24.93 -7.86 -12.22
N THR A 58 -23.97 -8.25 -13.05
CA THR A 58 -24.22 -8.60 -14.47
C THR A 58 -25.12 -9.82 -14.56
N VAL A 59 -24.93 -10.83 -13.71
CA VAL A 59 -25.85 -11.98 -13.62
C VAL A 59 -27.27 -11.54 -13.23
N GLU A 60 -27.43 -10.58 -12.30
CA GLU A 60 -28.74 -10.00 -11.96
C GLU A 60 -29.38 -9.29 -13.18
N SER A 61 -28.61 -8.47 -13.90
CA SER A 61 -29.08 -7.77 -15.11
C SER A 61 -29.52 -8.77 -16.20
N ASN A 62 -28.67 -9.75 -16.47
CA ASN A 62 -28.93 -10.83 -17.42
C ASN A 62 -30.18 -11.64 -17.04
N PHE A 63 -30.43 -11.78 -15.75
CA PHE A 63 -31.62 -12.45 -15.25
C PHE A 63 -32.91 -11.70 -15.66
N TYR A 64 -32.96 -10.37 -15.54
CA TYR A 64 -34.10 -9.58 -16.03
C TYR A 64 -34.22 -9.62 -17.56
N HIS A 65 -33.10 -9.59 -18.29
CA HIS A 65 -33.10 -9.71 -19.75
C HIS A 65 -33.67 -11.05 -20.24
N VAL A 66 -33.24 -12.16 -19.63
CA VAL A 66 -33.78 -13.50 -19.93
C VAL A 66 -35.27 -13.56 -19.63
N ASN A 67 -35.73 -12.95 -18.52
CA ASN A 67 -37.15 -12.90 -18.19
C ASN A 67 -37.96 -12.10 -19.22
N MET A 68 -37.45 -10.94 -19.67
CA MET A 68 -38.08 -10.12 -20.70
C MET A 68 -38.21 -10.89 -22.02
N ASN A 69 -37.12 -11.52 -22.48
CA ASN A 69 -37.14 -12.33 -23.70
C ASN A 69 -38.11 -13.52 -23.57
N PHE A 70 -38.18 -14.14 -22.39
CA PHE A 70 -39.14 -15.20 -22.11
C PHE A 70 -40.60 -14.72 -22.19
N MET A 71 -40.92 -13.55 -21.64
CA MET A 71 -42.25 -12.93 -21.78
C MET A 71 -42.58 -12.64 -23.25
N GLU A 72 -41.62 -12.11 -24.03
CA GLU A 72 -41.82 -11.82 -25.45
C GLU A 72 -42.11 -13.09 -26.26
N ILE A 73 -41.42 -14.20 -25.97
CA ILE A 73 -41.69 -15.51 -26.60
C ILE A 73 -43.15 -15.95 -26.37
N MET A 74 -43.69 -15.76 -25.17
CA MET A 74 -45.06 -16.21 -24.85
C MET A 74 -46.16 -15.41 -25.57
N ILE A 75 -45.87 -14.19 -26.00
CA ILE A 75 -46.84 -13.31 -26.69
C ILE A 75 -46.60 -13.19 -28.19
N SER A 76 -45.40 -13.52 -28.66
CA SER A 76 -45.03 -13.43 -30.07
C SER A 76 -45.72 -14.51 -30.90
N LYS A 77 -46.05 -14.17 -32.16
CA LYS A 77 -46.54 -15.11 -33.18
C LYS A 77 -45.52 -15.34 -34.30
N ASP A 78 -44.39 -14.64 -34.26
CA ASP A 78 -43.33 -14.74 -35.26
C ASP A 78 -42.30 -15.81 -34.84
N GLU A 79 -42.33 -16.96 -35.53
CA GLU A 79 -41.40 -18.07 -35.28
C GLU A 79 -39.93 -17.69 -35.44
N LYS A 80 -39.61 -16.78 -36.36
CA LYS A 80 -38.23 -16.34 -36.57
C LYS A 80 -37.76 -15.55 -35.35
N ARG A 81 -38.58 -14.59 -34.90
CA ARG A 81 -38.29 -13.79 -33.70
C ARG A 81 -38.17 -14.67 -32.45
N MET A 82 -39.05 -15.66 -32.29
CA MET A 82 -38.95 -16.61 -31.16
C MET A 82 -37.62 -17.38 -31.17
N LYS A 83 -37.17 -17.86 -32.34
CA LYS A 83 -35.87 -18.56 -32.46
C LYS A 83 -34.68 -17.63 -32.16
N GLU A 84 -34.75 -16.38 -32.59
CA GLU A 84 -33.73 -15.35 -32.26
C GLU A 84 -33.63 -15.13 -30.75
N LEU A 85 -34.78 -14.90 -30.08
CA LEU A 85 -34.85 -14.71 -28.62
C LEU A 85 -34.30 -15.91 -27.83
N ILE A 86 -34.63 -17.14 -28.26
CA ILE A 86 -34.10 -18.36 -27.65
C ILE A 86 -32.57 -18.40 -27.78
N THR A 87 -32.04 -18.04 -28.94
CA THR A 87 -30.59 -18.00 -29.19
C THR A 87 -29.90 -16.95 -28.31
N GLU A 88 -30.51 -15.78 -28.14
CA GLU A 88 -30.01 -14.74 -27.22
C GLU A 88 -30.00 -15.23 -25.77
N MET A 89 -31.10 -15.85 -25.31
CA MET A 89 -31.18 -16.43 -23.96
C MET A 89 -30.10 -17.48 -23.73
N ASP A 90 -29.82 -18.34 -24.70
CA ASP A 90 -28.76 -19.35 -24.61
C ASP A 90 -27.36 -18.75 -24.60
N LYS A 91 -27.13 -17.64 -25.31
CA LYS A 91 -25.88 -16.87 -25.23
C LYS A 91 -25.70 -16.28 -23.83
N THR A 92 -26.72 -15.61 -23.29
CA THR A 92 -26.71 -15.03 -21.95
C THR A 92 -26.52 -16.09 -20.85
N ARG A 93 -27.08 -17.29 -21.03
CA ARG A 93 -26.86 -18.43 -20.12
C ARG A 93 -25.37 -18.83 -20.05
N LYS A 94 -24.70 -18.93 -21.20
CA LYS A 94 -23.26 -19.25 -21.27
C LYS A 94 -22.39 -18.17 -20.63
N GLU A 95 -22.70 -16.89 -20.88
CA GLU A 95 -22.03 -15.77 -20.24
C GLU A 95 -22.18 -15.83 -18.71
N ASN A 96 -23.40 -16.07 -18.22
CA ASN A 96 -23.63 -16.25 -16.79
C ASN A 96 -22.83 -17.41 -16.20
N ASP A 97 -22.67 -18.53 -16.92
CA ASP A 97 -21.87 -19.66 -16.46
C ASP A 97 -20.38 -19.28 -16.32
N GLU A 98 -19.85 -18.49 -17.25
CA GLU A 98 -18.48 -17.98 -17.19
C GLU A 98 -18.29 -17.01 -16.02
N LEU A 99 -19.20 -16.04 -15.85
CA LEU A 99 -19.17 -15.07 -14.75
C LEU A 99 -19.27 -15.76 -13.39
N LEU A 100 -20.15 -16.74 -13.24
CA LEU A 100 -20.31 -17.49 -11.99
C LEU A 100 -19.09 -18.36 -11.68
N LYS A 101 -18.41 -18.89 -12.70
CA LYS A 101 -17.14 -19.61 -12.53
C LYS A 101 -16.03 -18.65 -12.08
N GLN A 102 -15.97 -17.44 -12.64
CA GLN A 102 -15.01 -16.43 -12.19
C GLN A 102 -15.28 -16.02 -10.73
N PHE A 103 -16.55 -15.78 -10.39
CA PHE A 103 -16.99 -15.46 -9.02
C PHE A 103 -16.57 -16.55 -8.03
N GLU A 104 -16.80 -17.83 -8.35
CA GLU A 104 -16.48 -18.95 -7.46
C GLU A 104 -14.99 -18.97 -7.07
N THR A 105 -14.09 -18.60 -7.98
CA THR A 105 -12.63 -18.55 -7.70
C THR A 105 -12.21 -17.42 -6.77
N ARG A 106 -13.11 -16.48 -6.45
CA ARG A 106 -12.84 -15.32 -5.57
C ARG A 106 -13.54 -15.42 -4.22
N ILE A 107 -14.34 -16.45 -3.99
CA ILE A 107 -15.00 -16.69 -2.71
C ILE A 107 -13.93 -16.94 -1.64
N SER A 108 -13.86 -16.03 -0.67
CA SER A 108 -12.78 -16.01 0.33
C SER A 108 -13.24 -16.47 1.70
N SER A 109 -14.55 -16.43 1.98
CA SER A 109 -15.08 -16.69 3.33
C SER A 109 -16.10 -17.82 3.37
N HIS A 110 -16.18 -18.51 4.52
CA HIS A 110 -17.15 -19.58 4.72
C HIS A 110 -18.61 -19.09 4.60
N LYS A 111 -18.88 -17.88 5.09
CA LYS A 111 -20.20 -17.25 5.01
C LYS A 111 -20.59 -16.95 3.56
N GLU A 112 -19.70 -16.36 2.77
CA GLU A 112 -19.93 -16.11 1.35
C GLU A 112 -20.14 -17.40 0.57
N LYS A 113 -19.35 -18.44 0.85
CA LYS A 113 -19.53 -19.75 0.24
C LYS A 113 -20.91 -20.34 0.52
N GLY A 114 -21.42 -20.17 1.75
CA GLY A 114 -22.78 -20.57 2.11
C GLY A 114 -23.85 -19.84 1.29
N LEU A 115 -23.74 -18.52 1.17
CA LEU A 115 -24.65 -17.69 0.35
C LEU A 115 -24.58 -18.09 -1.13
N TYR A 116 -23.38 -18.31 -1.65
CA TYR A 116 -23.17 -18.69 -3.05
C TYR A 116 -23.76 -20.06 -3.36
N ASN A 117 -23.58 -21.06 -2.48
CA ASN A 117 -24.16 -22.39 -2.67
C ASN A 117 -25.69 -22.34 -2.66
N ALA A 118 -26.28 -21.54 -1.77
CA ALA A 118 -27.73 -21.34 -1.72
C ALA A 118 -28.26 -20.71 -3.02
N PHE A 119 -27.61 -19.64 -3.48
CA PHE A 119 -27.89 -19.01 -4.77
C PHE A 119 -27.76 -20.01 -5.93
N GLN A 120 -26.65 -20.76 -6.01
CA GLN A 120 -26.37 -21.68 -7.09
C GLN A 120 -27.44 -22.78 -7.19
N SER A 121 -27.90 -23.30 -6.05
CA SER A 121 -29.00 -24.28 -6.01
C SER A 121 -30.30 -23.69 -6.55
N GLN A 122 -30.72 -22.52 -6.05
CA GLN A 122 -31.95 -21.85 -6.50
C GLN A 122 -31.90 -21.49 -7.98
N PHE A 123 -30.75 -20.99 -8.44
CA PHE A 123 -30.53 -20.61 -9.82
C PHE A 123 -30.59 -21.81 -10.78
N LYS A 124 -30.06 -22.96 -10.36
CA LYS A 124 -30.16 -24.21 -11.12
C LYS A 124 -31.60 -24.69 -11.23
N ASP A 125 -32.34 -24.70 -10.12
CA ASP A 125 -33.75 -25.11 -10.11
C ASP A 125 -34.61 -24.19 -10.98
N LEU A 126 -34.38 -22.89 -10.89
CA LEU A 126 -35.07 -21.89 -11.70
C LEU A 126 -34.79 -22.06 -13.20
N ARG A 127 -33.55 -22.35 -13.59
CA ARG A 127 -33.21 -22.67 -15.00
C ARG A 127 -33.98 -23.87 -15.53
N ILE A 128 -34.14 -24.92 -14.71
CA ILE A 128 -34.92 -26.11 -15.07
C ILE A 128 -36.39 -25.73 -15.29
N GLN A 129 -36.96 -24.93 -14.38
CA GLN A 129 -38.34 -24.46 -14.48
C GLN A 129 -38.57 -23.57 -15.71
N MET A 130 -37.65 -22.64 -15.98
CA MET A 130 -37.70 -21.78 -17.18
C MET A 130 -37.61 -22.59 -18.47
N LYS A 131 -36.76 -23.63 -18.52
CA LYS A 131 -36.68 -24.52 -19.68
C LYS A 131 -38.00 -25.27 -19.90
N LYS A 132 -38.60 -25.79 -18.84
CA LYS A 132 -39.91 -26.46 -18.93
C LYS A 132 -41.00 -25.51 -19.44
N ALA A 133 -41.04 -24.27 -18.96
CA ALA A 133 -42.03 -23.29 -19.43
C ALA A 133 -41.80 -22.87 -20.88
N GLN A 134 -40.53 -22.77 -21.32
CA GLN A 134 -40.19 -22.56 -22.72
C GLN A 134 -40.70 -23.70 -23.60
N ASP A 135 -40.53 -24.96 -23.18
CA ASP A 135 -41.01 -26.12 -23.93
C ASP A 135 -42.55 -26.18 -23.97
N LEU A 136 -43.24 -25.83 -22.88
CA LEU A 136 -44.71 -25.68 -22.86
C LEU A 136 -45.17 -24.59 -23.84
N GLY A 137 -44.48 -23.45 -23.88
CA GLY A 137 -44.80 -22.32 -24.75
C GLY A 137 -44.65 -22.61 -26.25
N LEU A 138 -44.07 -23.73 -26.65
CA LEU A 138 -44.06 -24.18 -28.05
C LEU A 138 -45.38 -24.85 -28.47
N THR A 139 -46.20 -25.27 -27.50
CA THR A 139 -47.42 -26.05 -27.75
C THR A 139 -48.68 -25.39 -27.20
N ASN A 140 -48.58 -24.70 -26.06
CA ASN A 140 -49.69 -24.05 -25.39
C ASN A 140 -49.22 -22.86 -24.54
N ASN A 141 -49.40 -21.64 -25.06
CA ASN A 141 -48.94 -20.41 -24.40
C ASN A 141 -49.69 -20.12 -23.08
N GLU A 142 -50.97 -20.49 -22.98
CA GLU A 142 -51.75 -20.26 -21.75
C GLU A 142 -51.27 -21.16 -20.59
N GLU A 143 -50.94 -22.40 -20.90
CA GLU A 143 -50.38 -23.35 -19.93
C GLU A 143 -48.98 -22.92 -19.49
N ALA A 144 -48.14 -22.47 -20.44
CA ALA A 144 -46.81 -21.95 -20.15
C ALA A 144 -46.87 -20.72 -19.22
N TYR A 145 -47.81 -19.80 -19.48
CA TYR A 145 -48.00 -18.61 -18.64
C TYR A 145 -48.53 -18.96 -17.25
N SER A 146 -49.50 -19.87 -17.16
CA SER A 146 -50.02 -20.36 -15.87
C SER A 146 -48.92 -21.04 -15.03
N TYR A 147 -48.06 -21.82 -15.68
CA TYR A 147 -46.89 -22.43 -15.06
C TYR A 147 -45.87 -21.37 -14.61
N TYR A 148 -45.62 -20.34 -15.42
CA TYR A 148 -44.72 -19.24 -15.08
C TYR A 148 -45.14 -18.52 -13.79
N LEU A 149 -46.41 -18.12 -13.68
CA LEU A 149 -46.93 -17.43 -12.49
C LEU A 149 -46.82 -18.29 -11.22
N LYS A 150 -47.03 -19.60 -11.36
CA LYS A 150 -47.02 -20.53 -10.23
C LYS A 150 -45.61 -20.92 -9.77
N GLU A 151 -44.73 -21.25 -10.71
CA GLU A 151 -43.45 -21.90 -10.41
C GLU A 151 -42.24 -20.99 -10.65
N ILE A 152 -42.26 -20.14 -11.67
CA ILE A 152 -41.08 -19.33 -12.05
C ILE A 152 -41.05 -18.01 -11.29
N GLU A 153 -42.11 -17.22 -11.33
CA GLU A 153 -42.18 -15.89 -10.72
C GLU A 153 -41.76 -15.88 -9.22
N PRO A 154 -42.28 -16.76 -8.34
CA PRO A 154 -41.86 -16.77 -6.94
C PRO A 154 -40.40 -17.22 -6.75
N ASN A 155 -39.91 -18.17 -7.56
CA ASN A 155 -38.52 -18.67 -7.45
C ASN A 155 -37.50 -17.69 -8.04
N MET A 156 -37.93 -16.91 -9.02
CA MET A 156 -37.22 -15.75 -9.54
C MET A 156 -37.01 -14.70 -8.44
N GLY A 157 -38.07 -14.32 -7.71
CA GLY A 157 -37.96 -13.39 -6.58
C GLY A 157 -36.96 -13.86 -5.51
N LYS A 158 -36.98 -15.15 -5.17
CA LYS A 158 -36.01 -15.76 -4.24
C LYS A 158 -34.57 -15.71 -4.77
N THR A 159 -34.38 -16.04 -6.04
CA THR A 159 -33.05 -16.06 -6.67
C THR A 159 -32.44 -14.66 -6.72
N ILE A 160 -33.23 -13.64 -7.09
CA ILE A 160 -32.81 -12.23 -7.08
C ILE A 160 -32.44 -11.81 -5.66
N GLN A 161 -33.23 -12.21 -4.65
CA GLN A 161 -32.91 -11.92 -3.26
C GLN A 161 -31.56 -12.52 -2.84
N SER A 162 -31.27 -13.76 -3.22
CA SER A 162 -29.96 -14.37 -2.94
C SER A 162 -28.80 -13.72 -3.70
N ILE A 163 -29.01 -13.22 -4.92
CA ILE A 163 -28.02 -12.37 -5.63
C ILE A 163 -27.75 -11.10 -4.83
N ARG A 164 -28.80 -10.40 -4.39
CA ARG A 164 -28.66 -9.15 -3.61
C ARG A 164 -27.97 -9.36 -2.28
N GLU A 165 -28.18 -10.50 -1.63
CA GLU A 165 -27.45 -10.87 -0.42
C GLU A 165 -25.95 -11.06 -0.68
N LEU A 166 -25.57 -11.66 -1.80
CA LEU A 166 -24.17 -11.78 -2.22
C LEU A 166 -23.54 -10.41 -2.52
N ILE A 167 -24.26 -9.54 -3.25
CA ILE A 167 -23.84 -8.16 -3.54
C ILE A 167 -23.65 -7.38 -2.23
N LEU A 168 -24.64 -7.43 -1.33
CA LEU A 168 -24.61 -6.73 -0.06
C LEU A 168 -23.47 -7.23 0.83
N TYR A 169 -23.24 -8.55 0.86
CA TYR A 169 -22.13 -9.13 1.60
C TYR A 169 -20.79 -8.62 1.09
N ASN A 170 -20.56 -8.64 -0.23
CA ASN A 170 -19.32 -8.16 -0.81
C ASN A 170 -19.13 -6.64 -0.66
N ASN A 171 -20.20 -5.86 -0.78
CA ASN A 171 -20.16 -4.42 -0.50
C ASN A 171 -19.78 -4.13 0.95
N THR A 172 -20.38 -4.85 1.91
CA THR A 172 -20.07 -4.68 3.34
C THR A 172 -18.63 -5.09 3.64
N ALA A 173 -18.15 -6.18 3.03
CA ALA A 173 -16.76 -6.62 3.16
C ALA A 173 -15.79 -5.60 2.55
N ALA A 174 -16.12 -5.03 1.38
CA ALA A 174 -15.34 -3.97 0.75
C ALA A 174 -15.27 -2.70 1.62
N GLU A 175 -16.40 -2.28 2.20
CA GLU A 175 -16.45 -1.13 3.10
C GLU A 175 -15.60 -1.35 4.36
N GLN A 176 -15.68 -2.55 4.95
CA GLN A 176 -14.88 -2.91 6.12
C GLN A 176 -13.38 -2.90 5.80
N LEU A 177 -12.98 -3.52 4.68
CA LEU A 177 -11.61 -3.48 4.19
C LEU A 177 -11.15 -2.03 4.00
N GLN A 178 -11.98 -1.17 3.39
CA GLN A 178 -11.63 0.23 3.19
C GLN A 178 -11.41 0.98 4.51
N LYS A 179 -12.25 0.76 5.52
CA LYS A 179 -12.10 1.37 6.86
C LYS A 179 -10.80 0.91 7.54
N GLU A 180 -10.50 -0.38 7.50
CA GLU A 180 -9.27 -0.94 8.04
C GLU A 180 -8.02 -0.38 7.35
N ASN A 181 -8.10 -0.22 6.02
CA ASN A 181 -7.02 0.35 5.23
C ASN A 181 -6.76 1.82 5.50
N ILE A 182 -7.81 2.65 5.61
CA ILE A 182 -7.66 4.06 5.98
C ILE A 182 -6.96 4.18 7.34
N ASN A 183 -7.36 3.38 8.33
CA ASN A 183 -6.73 3.38 9.64
C ASN A 183 -5.28 2.90 9.59
N SER A 184 -5.00 1.83 8.83
CA SER A 184 -3.64 1.35 8.65
C SER A 184 -2.74 2.37 7.96
N VAL A 185 -3.21 3.03 6.90
CA VAL A 185 -2.43 4.04 6.15
C VAL A 185 -2.13 5.23 7.05
N LYS A 186 -3.11 5.71 7.83
CA LYS A 186 -2.90 6.77 8.82
C LYS A 186 -1.82 6.39 9.83
N ASN A 187 -1.87 5.17 10.38
CA ASN A 187 -0.85 4.69 11.31
C ASN A 187 0.54 4.59 10.66
N THR A 188 0.63 4.13 9.41
CA THR A 188 1.89 4.10 8.65
C THR A 188 2.45 5.51 8.45
N ILE A 189 1.60 6.48 8.07
CA ILE A 189 2.01 7.88 7.88
C ILE A 189 2.49 8.49 9.20
N ILE A 190 1.73 8.33 10.29
CA ILE A 190 2.11 8.85 11.62
C ILE A 190 3.46 8.26 12.05
N THR A 191 3.64 6.95 11.90
CA THR A 191 4.89 6.26 12.24
C THR A 191 6.05 6.77 11.40
N PHE A 192 5.85 6.93 10.09
CA PHE A 192 6.86 7.47 9.18
C PHE A 192 7.28 8.90 9.57
N VAL A 193 6.32 9.77 9.89
CA VAL A 193 6.59 11.15 10.33
C VAL A 193 7.37 11.16 11.63
N ILE A 194 6.96 10.37 12.63
CA ILE A 194 7.65 10.31 13.94
C ILE A 194 9.11 9.84 13.74
N ILE A 195 9.33 8.76 12.99
CA ILE A 195 10.67 8.23 12.74
C ILE A 195 11.52 9.25 11.96
N SER A 196 10.93 9.94 10.99
CA SER A 196 11.61 11.00 10.22
C SER A 196 12.05 12.14 11.13
N CYS A 197 11.15 12.65 12.00
CA CYS A 197 11.46 13.71 12.95
C CYS A 197 12.58 13.29 13.92
N VAL A 198 12.50 12.07 14.48
CA VAL A 198 13.54 11.54 15.37
C VAL A 198 14.88 11.41 14.64
N GLY A 199 14.89 10.90 13.41
CA GLY A 199 16.10 10.79 12.58
C GLY A 199 16.75 12.14 12.31
N ILE A 200 15.96 13.15 11.95
CA ILE A 200 16.43 14.53 11.74
C ILE A 200 17.04 15.09 13.03
N ILE A 201 16.37 14.93 14.17
CA ILE A 201 16.88 15.40 15.48
C ILE A 201 18.23 14.75 15.80
N ILE A 202 18.36 13.44 15.59
CA ILE A 202 19.61 12.71 15.82
C ILE A 202 20.74 13.23 14.91
N ILE A 203 20.47 13.42 13.62
CA ILE A 203 21.46 13.94 12.66
C ILE A 203 21.91 15.35 13.05
N ILE A 204 20.97 16.24 13.40
CA ILE A 204 21.28 17.60 13.86
C ILE A 204 22.12 17.56 15.14
N PHE A 205 21.74 16.73 16.11
CA PHE A 205 22.44 16.62 17.39
C PHE A 205 23.89 16.11 17.21
N ILE A 206 24.08 15.05 16.43
CA ILE A 206 25.40 14.49 16.12
C ILE A 206 26.23 15.50 15.31
N GLY A 207 25.62 16.15 14.32
CA GLY A 207 26.24 17.21 13.53
C GLY A 207 26.74 18.36 14.40
N PHE A 208 25.96 18.77 15.40
CA PHE A 208 26.35 19.81 16.35
C PHE A 208 27.55 19.38 17.21
N ILE A 209 27.57 18.13 17.70
CA ILE A 209 28.70 17.59 18.48
C ILE A 209 29.98 17.58 17.63
N ILE A 210 29.92 17.05 16.41
CA ILE A 210 31.08 16.96 15.50
C ILE A 210 31.57 18.36 15.12
N LYS A 211 30.65 19.27 14.76
CA LYS A 211 30.96 20.67 14.47
C LYS A 211 31.72 21.31 15.62
N ASN A 212 31.28 21.13 16.86
CA ASN A 212 31.96 21.71 18.02
C ASN A 212 33.30 21.03 18.32
N ALA A 213 33.41 19.71 18.13
CA ALA A 213 34.65 18.98 18.33
C ALA A 213 35.76 19.36 17.34
N ILE A 214 35.38 19.88 16.16
CA ILE A 214 36.33 20.35 15.13
C ILE A 214 36.54 21.87 15.24
N LYS A 215 35.48 22.66 15.31
CA LYS A 215 35.55 24.13 15.28
C LYS A 215 36.32 24.70 16.49
N LYS A 216 36.07 24.19 17.70
CA LYS A 216 36.69 24.73 18.91
C LYS A 216 38.23 24.69 18.89
N PRO A 217 38.89 23.53 18.64
CA PRO A 217 40.36 23.48 18.59
C PRO A 217 40.95 24.29 17.43
N ILE A 218 40.28 24.33 16.27
CA ILE A 218 40.73 25.15 15.14
C ILE A 218 40.74 26.63 15.50
N VAL A 219 39.65 27.13 16.09
CA VAL A 219 39.55 28.55 16.50
C VAL A 219 40.56 28.87 17.61
N LEU A 220 40.84 27.93 18.53
CA LEU A 220 41.87 28.12 19.54
C LEU A 220 43.25 28.25 18.90
N LEU A 221 43.62 27.32 18.02
CA LEU A 221 44.91 27.36 17.33
C LEU A 221 45.06 28.63 16.49
N GLN A 222 43.99 29.05 15.79
CA GLN A 222 43.98 30.29 15.02
C GLN A 222 44.31 31.51 15.92
N LYS A 223 43.64 31.65 17.06
CA LYS A 223 43.87 32.77 17.99
C LYS A 223 45.29 32.76 18.57
N ASP A 224 45.82 31.59 18.87
CA ASP A 224 47.20 31.46 19.37
C ASP A 224 48.20 31.81 18.26
N MET A 225 47.97 31.37 17.02
CA MET A 225 48.79 31.77 15.87
C MET A 225 48.77 33.27 15.61
N GLU A 226 47.63 33.95 15.76
CA GLU A 226 47.54 35.41 15.66
C GLU A 226 48.43 36.11 16.69
N ARG A 227 48.49 35.61 17.93
CA ARG A 227 49.39 36.15 18.98
C ARG A 227 50.86 35.92 18.67
N VAL A 228 51.22 34.74 18.17
CA VAL A 228 52.59 34.44 17.70
C VAL A 228 52.98 35.38 16.58
N SER A 229 52.07 35.65 15.62
CA SER A 229 52.33 36.57 14.51
C SER A 229 52.58 38.01 14.96
N ALA A 230 52.03 38.39 16.13
CA ALA A 230 52.29 39.68 16.78
C ALA A 230 53.59 39.68 17.62
N GLY A 231 54.35 38.59 17.64
CA GLY A 231 55.66 38.48 18.31
C GLY A 231 55.65 37.82 19.69
N ASP A 232 54.51 37.37 20.20
CA ASP A 232 54.43 36.67 21.50
C ASP A 232 54.79 35.18 21.32
N LEU A 233 56.07 34.84 21.50
CA LEU A 233 56.56 33.45 21.44
C LEU A 233 56.42 32.68 22.76
N THR A 234 55.87 33.30 23.82
CA THR A 234 55.80 32.67 25.15
C THR A 234 54.59 31.75 25.31
N ILE A 235 53.60 31.87 24.42
CA ILE A 235 52.37 31.08 24.48
C ILE A 235 52.55 29.67 23.97
N ARG A 236 51.74 28.74 24.48
CA ARG A 236 51.62 27.38 23.96
C ARG A 236 50.15 27.01 23.89
N THR A 237 49.74 26.39 22.78
CA THR A 237 48.36 25.97 22.58
C THR A 237 48.05 24.77 23.47
N SER A 238 46.97 24.87 24.26
CA SER A 238 46.64 23.93 25.34
C SER A 238 45.82 22.70 24.91
N TYR A 239 45.46 22.61 23.62
CA TYR A 239 44.64 21.52 23.12
C TYR A 239 45.42 20.19 23.08
N LYS A 240 44.97 19.24 23.90
CA LYS A 240 45.53 17.88 23.96
C LYS A 240 44.51 16.87 23.41
N SER A 241 44.92 16.16 22.36
CA SER A 241 44.16 15.09 21.71
C SER A 241 45.12 14.17 20.96
N GLU A 242 44.71 12.92 20.73
CA GLU A 242 45.49 11.93 19.98
C GLU A 242 45.12 11.88 18.48
N ASN A 243 44.51 12.97 17.96
CA ASN A 243 44.10 13.07 16.56
C ASN A 243 44.97 14.06 15.78
N GLU A 244 44.66 14.27 14.51
CA GLU A 244 45.45 15.14 13.62
C GLU A 244 45.61 16.55 14.18
N LEU A 245 44.56 17.13 14.78
CA LEU A 245 44.66 18.46 15.40
C LEU A 245 45.57 18.48 16.62
N GLY A 246 45.57 17.41 17.41
CA GLY A 246 46.49 17.28 18.54
C GLY A 246 47.95 17.18 18.09
N HIS A 247 48.22 16.43 17.02
CA HIS A 247 49.54 16.37 16.41
C HIS A 247 49.97 17.73 15.83
N ILE A 248 49.08 18.46 15.15
CA ILE A 248 49.37 19.83 14.66
C ILE A 248 49.70 20.76 15.83
N VAL A 249 48.94 20.71 16.92
CA VAL A 249 49.19 21.53 18.13
C VAL A 249 50.54 21.17 18.76
N GLN A 250 50.89 19.88 18.81
CA GLN A 250 52.19 19.44 19.31
C GLN A 250 53.34 19.97 18.45
N SER A 251 53.27 19.83 17.13
CA SER A 251 54.27 20.37 16.20
C SER A 251 54.37 21.90 16.26
N PHE A 252 53.23 22.60 16.39
CA PHE A 252 53.19 24.05 16.56
C PHE A 252 53.91 24.48 17.85
N ASN A 253 53.64 23.83 18.97
CA ASN A 253 54.32 24.13 20.24
C ASN A 253 55.83 23.88 20.15
N SER A 254 56.27 22.78 19.53
CA SER A 254 57.70 22.51 19.32
C SER A 254 58.39 23.52 18.41
N MET A 255 57.69 24.05 17.39
CA MET A 255 58.20 25.14 16.56
C MET A 255 58.45 26.42 17.40
N LEU A 256 57.53 26.75 18.32
CA LEU A 256 57.70 27.91 19.21
C LEU A 256 58.87 27.72 20.19
N ASP A 257 59.06 26.52 20.72
CA ASP A 257 60.21 26.20 21.57
C ASP A 257 61.53 26.47 20.82
N ASN A 258 61.64 26.03 19.56
CA ASN A 258 62.82 26.25 18.72
C ASN A 258 63.03 27.73 18.38
N LEU A 259 61.97 28.46 18.02
CA LEU A 259 62.06 29.89 17.72
C LEU A 259 62.51 30.69 18.95
N GLN A 260 61.98 30.35 20.14
CA GLN A 260 62.36 31.01 21.39
C GLN A 260 63.83 30.73 21.76
N GLN A 261 64.34 29.52 21.51
CA GLN A 261 65.76 29.20 21.66
C GLN A 261 66.64 30.00 20.70
N LEU A 262 66.27 30.07 19.42
CA LEU A 262 67.02 30.83 18.41
C LEU A 262 67.10 32.32 18.77
N VAL A 263 65.98 32.94 19.14
CA VAL A 263 65.97 34.36 19.58
C VAL A 263 66.80 34.54 20.86
N GLY A 264 66.80 33.55 21.76
CA GLY A 264 67.62 33.56 22.97
C GLY A 264 69.13 33.46 22.71
N GLN A 265 69.55 32.83 21.61
CA GLN A 265 70.96 32.69 21.22
C GLN A 265 71.52 33.91 20.48
N VAL A 266 70.66 34.80 19.97
CA VAL A 266 71.05 36.01 19.22
C VAL A 266 71.13 37.25 20.13
N LYS A 267 71.23 37.05 21.45
CA LYS A 267 71.45 38.11 22.45
C LYS A 267 72.91 38.20 22.89
#